data_AF-A0A939DMS0-F1
#
_entry.id   AF-A0A939DMS0-F1
#
_cell.length_a   1.000
_cell.length_b   1.000
_cell.length_c   1.000
_cell.angle_alpha   90.00
_cell.angle_beta   90.00
_cell.angle_gamma   90.00
#
_symmetry.space_group_name_H-M   'P 1'
#
loop_
_entity.id
_entity.type
_entity.pdbx_description
1 polymer ?
#
loop_
_entity_poly.entity_id
_entity_poly.type
_entity_poly.pdbx_seq_one_letter_code
_entity_poly.pdbx_strand_id
1 'polypeptide(L)'
;MIAQILICLSAGIILLLGTVHLIYTFSGNKLKPRHPSLQSQMEQVSPVITSQTSMWQAWIGFNASHSLGAILFGLVYGYLALVHPVLLFHSWFLLGTGLVMLFSLLALATCYWFSIPFRGICLATLSFLAGTISFWWAT
;
A
#
# COMPACT_ATOMS: atom_id res chain seq x y z
N MET A 1 20.04 -5.33 14.30
CA MET A 1 19.00 -4.41 14.81
C MET A 1 18.64 -3.31 13.81
N ILE A 2 19.59 -2.57 13.25
CA ILE A 2 19.32 -1.48 12.28
C ILE A 2 18.47 -1.96 11.08
N ALA A 3 18.85 -3.09 10.47
CA ALA A 3 18.10 -3.69 9.36
C ALA A 3 16.61 -3.91 9.70
N GLN A 4 16.32 -4.50 10.87
CA GLN A 4 14.95 -4.75 11.33
C GLN A 4 14.18 -3.44 11.54
N ILE A 5 14.79 -2.43 12.18
CA ILE A 5 14.17 -1.12 12.41
C ILE A 5 13.79 -0.47 11.08
N LEU A 6 14.66 -0.53 10.08
CA LEU A 6 14.41 0.03 8.76
C LEU A 6 13.28 -0.70 8.01
N ILE A 7 13.23 -2.04 8.06
CA ILE A 7 12.10 -2.79 7.49
C ILE A 7 10.81 -2.48 8.26
N CYS A 8 10.85 -2.39 9.59
CA CYS A 8 9.69 -2.03 10.42
C CYS A 8 9.19 -0.62 10.10
N LEU A 9 10.09 0.34 9.86
CA LEU A 9 9.73 1.68 9.43
C LEU A 9 9.03 1.66 8.08
N SER A 10 9.57 0.93 7.09
CA SER A 10 8.91 0.74 5.80
C SER A 10 7.50 0.13 5.96
N ALA A 11 7.40 -0.96 6.72
CA ALA A 11 6.15 -1.66 6.96
C ALA A 11 5.11 -0.75 7.66
N GLY A 12 5.55 0.01 8.68
CA GLY A 12 4.72 0.95 9.41
C GLY A 12 4.19 2.10 8.56
N ILE A 13 5.03 2.65 7.66
CA ILE A 13 4.58 3.71 6.73
C ILE A 13 3.49 3.17 5.80
N ILE A 14 3.69 2.01 5.19
CA ILE A 14 2.70 1.42 4.26
C ILE A 14 1.42 1.02 5.02
N LEU A 15 1.54 0.47 6.23
CA LEU A 15 0.40 0.17 7.09
C LEU A 15 -0.43 1.41 7.42
N LEU A 16 0.23 2.51 7.80
CA LEU A 16 -0.43 3.76 8.14
C LEU A 16 -1.16 4.33 6.92
N LEU A 17 -0.49 4.39 5.76
CA LEU A 17 -1.10 4.86 4.51
C LEU A 17 -2.32 4.01 4.15
N GLY A 18 -2.20 2.69 4.19
CA GLY A 18 -3.30 1.77 3.90
C GLY A 18 -4.49 1.95 4.85
N THR A 19 -4.22 2.12 6.15
CA THR A 19 -5.24 2.31 7.19
C THR A 19 -5.97 3.64 7.02
N VAL A 20 -5.23 4.74 6.83
CA VAL A 20 -5.81 6.07 6.60
C VAL A 20 -6.63 6.09 5.31
N HIS A 21 -6.12 5.47 4.23
CA HIS A 21 -6.86 5.35 2.97
C HIS A 21 -8.15 4.53 3.13
N LEU A 22 -8.13 3.48 3.97
CA LEU A 22 -9.31 2.66 4.22
C LEU A 22 -10.37 3.47 4.97
N ILE A 23 -9.96 4.23 5.97
CA ILE A 23 -10.84 5.16 6.70
C ILE A 23 -11.43 6.17 5.71
N TYR A 24 -10.62 6.78 4.82
CA TYR A 24 -11.12 7.73 3.81
C TYR A 24 -12.02 7.10 2.74
N THR A 25 -11.93 5.79 2.54
CA THR A 25 -12.81 5.04 1.62
C THR A 25 -14.23 4.97 2.15
N PHE A 26 -14.39 4.72 3.46
CA PHE A 26 -15.71 4.56 4.07
C PHE A 26 -16.22 5.80 4.81
N SER A 27 -15.33 6.74 5.14
CA SER A 27 -15.64 7.91 5.98
C SER A 27 -15.18 9.22 5.36
N GLY A 28 -16.03 10.24 5.48
CA GLY A 28 -15.76 11.59 4.98
C GLY A 28 -15.97 11.74 3.47
N ASN A 29 -15.33 12.75 2.88
CA ASN A 29 -15.50 13.15 1.48
C ASN A 29 -14.19 13.14 0.67
N LYS A 30 -13.08 12.69 1.26
CA LYS A 30 -11.74 12.79 0.65
C LYS A 30 -11.61 12.00 -0.65
N LEU A 31 -12.29 10.85 -0.76
CA LEU A 31 -12.32 10.01 -1.96
C LEU A 31 -13.64 10.11 -2.75
N LYS A 32 -14.51 11.06 -2.41
CA LYS A 32 -15.74 11.31 -3.17
C LYS A 32 -15.44 12.21 -4.37
N PRO A 33 -16.17 12.08 -5.48
CA PRO A 33 -16.15 13.07 -6.55
C PRO A 33 -16.43 14.48 -6.02
N ARG A 34 -15.72 15.48 -6.53
CA ARG A 34 -15.91 16.88 -6.12
C ARG A 34 -17.31 17.41 -6.44
N HIS A 35 -17.90 16.96 -7.55
CA HIS A 35 -19.25 17.31 -7.95
C HIS A 35 -20.23 16.21 -7.55
N PRO A 36 -21.27 16.52 -6.75
CA PRO A 36 -22.25 15.52 -6.31
C PRO A 36 -22.97 14.81 -7.46
N SER A 37 -23.21 15.51 -8.58
CA SER A 37 -23.85 14.94 -9.76
C SER A 37 -23.08 13.76 -10.35
N LEU A 38 -21.75 13.77 -10.28
CA LEU A 38 -20.93 12.66 -10.76
C LEU A 38 -21.09 11.43 -9.86
N GLN A 39 -21.16 11.60 -8.53
CA GLN A 39 -21.44 10.48 -7.64
C GLN A 39 -22.81 9.87 -7.96
N SER A 40 -23.84 10.69 -8.12
CA SER A 40 -25.17 10.22 -8.50
C SER A 40 -25.15 9.44 -9.82
N GLN A 41 -24.40 9.89 -10.83
CA GLN A 41 -24.24 9.13 -12.07
C GLN A 41 -23.51 7.80 -11.86
N MET A 42 -22.41 7.79 -11.08
CA MET A 42 -21.66 6.57 -10.77
C MET A 42 -22.50 5.54 -10.01
N GLU A 43 -23.49 5.96 -9.23
CA GLU A 43 -24.43 5.07 -8.54
C GLU A 43 -25.43 4.41 -9.49
N GLN A 44 -25.75 5.04 -10.62
CA GLN A 44 -26.77 4.57 -11.57
C GLN A 44 -26.21 3.73 -12.72
N VAL A 45 -24.91 3.81 -13.00
CA VAL A 45 -24.30 3.09 -14.14
C VAL A 45 -23.36 2.00 -13.65
N SER A 46 -23.25 0.91 -14.42
CA SER A 46 -22.36 -0.21 -14.17
C SER A 46 -21.14 -0.20 -15.09
N PRO A 47 -20.01 -0.81 -14.68
CA PRO A 47 -18.93 -1.10 -15.61
C PRO A 47 -19.41 -2.02 -16.77
N VAL A 48 -18.76 -1.93 -17.94
CA VAL A 48 -19.15 -2.75 -19.11
C VAL A 48 -19.05 -4.26 -18.84
N ILE A 49 -18.12 -4.68 -17.99
CA ILE A 49 -17.88 -6.11 -17.69
C ILE A 49 -19.06 -6.80 -16.99
N THR A 50 -19.90 -6.07 -16.25
CA THR A 50 -21.04 -6.66 -15.52
C THR A 50 -22.03 -5.60 -15.05
N SER A 51 -23.32 -5.95 -15.01
CA SER A 51 -24.39 -5.14 -14.40
C SER A 51 -24.63 -5.44 -12.92
N GLN A 52 -23.84 -6.32 -12.30
CA GLN A 52 -24.01 -6.74 -10.90
C GLN A 52 -23.50 -5.72 -9.86
N THR A 53 -22.80 -4.68 -10.31
CA THR A 53 -22.27 -3.60 -9.45
C THR A 53 -22.47 -2.27 -10.15
N SER A 54 -22.49 -1.17 -9.41
CA SER A 54 -22.36 0.19 -9.97
C SER A 54 -20.89 0.63 -10.05
N MET A 55 -20.61 1.67 -10.83
CA MET A 55 -19.30 2.35 -10.85
C MET A 55 -18.94 2.88 -9.45
N TRP A 56 -19.93 3.30 -8.67
CA TRP A 56 -19.73 3.74 -7.29
C TRP A 56 -19.32 2.59 -6.37
N GLN A 57 -20.02 1.46 -6.42
CA GLN A 57 -19.66 0.27 -5.64
C GLN A 57 -18.28 -0.26 -6.03
N ALA A 58 -17.95 -0.26 -7.33
CA ALA A 58 -16.62 -0.63 -7.82
C ALA A 58 -15.53 0.33 -7.32
N TRP A 59 -15.79 1.64 -7.34
CA TRP A 59 -14.87 2.65 -6.79
C TRP A 59 -14.56 2.41 -5.31
N ILE A 60 -15.59 2.15 -4.48
CA ILE A 60 -15.41 1.82 -3.06
C ILE A 60 -14.64 0.49 -2.91
N GLY A 61 -15.02 -0.56 -3.65
CA GLY A 61 -14.39 -1.87 -3.57
C GLY A 61 -12.91 -1.85 -4.00
N PHE A 62 -12.56 -1.12 -5.05
CA PHE A 62 -11.16 -0.98 -5.50
C PHE A 62 -10.32 -0.19 -4.51
N ASN A 63 -10.85 0.89 -3.93
CA ASN A 63 -10.11 1.62 -2.89
C ASN A 63 -9.94 0.79 -1.61
N ALA A 64 -10.96 0.04 -1.20
CA ALA A 64 -10.89 -0.83 -0.03
C ALA A 64 -9.90 -1.98 -0.24
N SER A 65 -9.94 -2.66 -1.38
CA SER A 65 -8.99 -3.74 -1.70
C SER A 65 -7.55 -3.22 -1.85
N HIS A 66 -7.37 -2.03 -2.42
CA HIS A 66 -6.07 -1.36 -2.45
C HIS A 66 -5.51 -1.11 -1.03
N SER A 67 -6.34 -0.60 -0.13
CA SER A 67 -6.00 -0.45 1.29
C SER A 67 -5.61 -1.75 1.96
N LEU A 68 -6.37 -2.84 1.72
CA LEU A 68 -6.07 -4.15 2.29
C LEU A 68 -4.70 -4.67 1.84
N GLY A 69 -4.32 -4.45 0.58
CA GLY A 69 -2.98 -4.80 0.09
C GLY A 69 -1.87 -4.09 0.87
N ALA A 70 -2.01 -2.78 1.12
CA ALA A 70 -1.05 -2.01 1.90
C ALA A 70 -1.03 -2.45 3.39
N ILE A 71 -2.19 -2.69 3.99
CA ILE A 71 -2.29 -3.16 5.38
C ILE A 71 -1.63 -4.53 5.54
N LEU A 72 -1.94 -5.47 4.65
CA LEU A 72 -1.35 -6.81 4.68
C LEU A 72 0.17 -6.77 4.50
N PHE A 73 0.68 -5.93 3.59
CA PHE A 73 2.12 -5.70 3.45
C PHE A 73 2.72 -5.26 4.79
N GLY A 74 2.14 -4.23 5.42
CA GLY A 74 2.63 -3.71 6.70
C GLY A 74 2.61 -4.74 7.83
N LEU A 75 1.52 -5.51 7.95
CA LEU A 75 1.40 -6.56 8.95
C LEU A 75 2.40 -7.70 8.72
N VAL A 76 2.52 -8.19 7.49
CA VAL A 76 3.41 -9.33 7.16
C VAL A 76 4.87 -8.93 7.33
N TYR A 77 5.33 -7.85 6.69
CA TYR A 77 6.74 -7.46 6.77
C TYR A 77 7.12 -6.90 8.14
N GLY A 78 6.19 -6.24 8.83
CA GLY A 78 6.38 -5.84 10.23
C GLY A 78 6.52 -7.05 11.16
N TYR A 79 5.61 -8.02 11.07
CA TYR A 79 5.69 -9.25 11.86
C TYR A 79 6.98 -10.05 11.57
N LEU A 80 7.32 -10.23 10.30
CA LEU A 80 8.54 -10.92 9.90
C LEU A 80 9.80 -10.21 10.42
N ALA A 81 9.87 -8.89 10.32
CA ALA A 81 11.03 -8.14 10.81
C ALA A 81 11.18 -8.17 12.34
N LEU A 82 10.07 -8.18 13.09
CA LEU A 82 10.07 -8.18 14.56
C LEU A 82 10.23 -9.58 15.16
N VAL A 83 9.52 -10.56 14.61
CA VAL A 83 9.36 -11.89 15.23
C VAL A 83 10.20 -12.96 14.54
N HIS A 84 10.33 -12.89 13.21
CA HIS A 84 11.07 -13.88 12.42
C HIS A 84 12.16 -13.25 11.53
N PRO A 85 13.06 -12.43 12.08
CA PRO A 85 14.03 -11.70 11.27
C PRO A 85 14.98 -12.62 10.52
N VAL A 86 15.35 -13.76 11.10
CA VAL A 86 16.23 -14.74 10.43
C VAL A 86 15.57 -15.25 9.15
N LEU A 87 14.29 -15.61 9.19
CA LEU A 87 13.51 -16.06 8.04
C LEU A 87 13.43 -14.96 6.96
N LEU A 88 13.13 -13.73 7.37
CA LEU A 88 13.01 -12.60 6.45
C LEU A 88 14.32 -12.33 5.71
N PHE A 89 15.41 -12.15 6.45
CA PHE A 89 16.67 -11.67 5.88
C PHE A 89 17.44 -12.75 5.12
N HIS A 90 17.24 -14.05 5.41
CA HIS A 90 17.86 -15.13 4.64
C HIS A 90 17.02 -15.59 3.45
N SER A 91 15.85 -15.00 3.21
CA SER A 91 14.97 -15.35 2.09
C SER A 91 14.96 -14.25 1.03
N TRP A 92 15.75 -14.44 -0.03
CA TRP A 92 15.72 -13.56 -1.20
C TRP A 92 14.32 -13.44 -1.83
N PHE A 93 13.52 -14.50 -1.75
CA PHE A 93 12.15 -14.47 -2.23
C PHE A 93 11.27 -13.50 -1.43
N LEU A 94 11.35 -13.51 -0.10
CA LEU A 94 10.58 -12.59 0.75
C LEU A 94 11.03 -11.15 0.54
N LEU A 95 12.35 -10.90 0.54
CA LEU A 95 12.89 -9.56 0.30
C LEU A 95 12.52 -9.04 -1.10
N GLY A 96 12.67 -9.88 -2.13
CA GLY A 96 12.32 -9.56 -3.51
C GLY A 96 10.83 -9.27 -3.69
N THR A 97 9.96 -10.09 -3.09
CA THR A 97 8.51 -9.88 -3.13
C THR A 97 8.13 -8.53 -2.52
N GLY A 98 8.76 -8.16 -1.40
CA GLY A 98 8.52 -6.89 -0.73
C GLY A 98 8.92 -5.71 -1.59
N LEU A 99 10.09 -5.78 -2.22
CA LEU A 99 10.59 -4.77 -3.14
C LEU A 99 9.73 -4.65 -4.40
N VAL A 100 9.32 -5.76 -5.01
CA VAL A 100 8.43 -5.76 -6.18
C VAL A 100 7.13 -5.04 -5.86
N MET A 101 6.54 -5.31 -4.69
CA MET A 101 5.33 -4.60 -4.25
C MET A 101 5.57 -3.10 -4.09
N LEU A 102 6.64 -2.70 -3.40
CA LEU A 102 6.96 -1.28 -3.16
C LEU A 102 7.25 -0.51 -4.46
N PHE A 103 8.01 -1.09 -5.38
CA PHE A 103 8.26 -0.48 -6.69
C PHE A 103 7.00 -0.42 -7.55
N SER A 104 6.13 -1.43 -7.48
CA SER A 104 4.84 -1.41 -8.18
C SER A 104 3.94 -0.29 -7.63
N LEU A 105 3.90 -0.12 -6.31
CA LEU A 105 3.20 1.00 -5.67
C LEU A 105 3.79 2.36 -6.07
N LEU A 106 5.11 2.48 -6.17
CA LEU A 106 5.76 3.70 -6.68
C LEU A 106 5.34 4.02 -8.11
N ALA A 107 5.37 3.03 -9.00
CA ALA A 107 4.97 3.20 -10.40
C ALA A 107 3.50 3.66 -10.50
N LEU A 108 2.60 3.03 -9.74
CA LEU A 108 1.20 3.46 -9.66
C LEU A 108 1.06 4.88 -9.10
N ALA A 109 1.82 5.22 -8.06
CA ALA A 109 1.79 6.54 -7.44
C ALA A 109 2.26 7.64 -8.40
N THR A 110 3.27 7.35 -9.24
CA THR A 110 3.78 8.28 -10.26
C THR A 110 2.79 8.46 -11.41
N CYS A 111 2.13 7.40 -11.86
CA CYS A 111 1.26 7.45 -13.03
C CYS A 111 -0.17 7.91 -12.72
N TYR A 112 -0.71 7.56 -11.55
CA TYR A 112 -2.16 7.64 -11.30
C TYR A 112 -2.54 8.38 -10.02
N TRP A 113 -1.62 8.59 -9.07
CA TRP A 113 -1.96 9.19 -7.77
C TRP A 113 -1.36 10.59 -7.60
N PHE A 114 -1.35 11.06 -6.35
CA PHE A 114 -0.91 12.40 -5.97
C PHE A 114 0.33 12.34 -5.06
N SER A 115 0.91 13.51 -4.79
CA SER A 115 2.24 13.63 -4.19
C SER A 115 2.39 13.06 -2.78
N ILE A 116 1.33 13.04 -1.97
CA ILE A 116 1.38 12.57 -0.57
C ILE A 116 1.69 11.06 -0.50
N PRO A 117 0.88 10.15 -1.08
CA PRO A 117 1.20 8.72 -1.07
C PRO A 117 2.54 8.43 -1.76
N PHE A 118 2.87 9.13 -2.86
CA PHE A 118 4.15 8.97 -3.54
C PHE A 118 5.35 9.19 -2.59
N ARG A 119 5.37 10.30 -1.84
CA ARG A 119 6.47 10.60 -0.91
C ARG A 119 6.58 9.56 0.20
N GLY A 120 5.45 9.13 0.75
CA GLY A 120 5.42 8.09 1.79
C GLY A 120 5.95 6.75 1.28
N ILE A 121 5.52 6.31 0.10
CA ILE A 121 5.97 5.05 -0.51
C ILE A 121 7.44 5.14 -0.90
N CYS A 122 7.93 6.29 -1.37
CA CYS A 122 9.35 6.50 -1.65
C CYS A 122 10.19 6.33 -0.37
N LEU A 123 9.79 6.96 0.73
CA LEU A 123 10.46 6.81 2.02
C LEU A 123 10.43 5.35 2.51
N ALA A 124 9.30 4.66 2.38
CA ALA A 124 9.18 3.25 2.71
C ALA A 124 10.12 2.39 1.86
N THR A 125 10.17 2.62 0.55
CA THR A 125 11.03 1.90 -0.39
C THR A 125 12.51 2.08 -0.06
N LEU A 126 12.94 3.32 0.20
CA LEU A 126 14.31 3.60 0.61
C LEU A 126 14.65 2.94 1.95
N SER A 127 13.72 2.95 2.90
CA SER A 127 13.89 2.28 4.20
C SER A 127 14.00 0.76 4.02
N PHE A 128 13.17 0.15 3.18
CA PHE A 128 13.22 -1.30 2.90
C PHE A 128 14.54 -1.70 2.24
N LEU A 129 14.98 -0.95 1.23
CA LEU A 129 16.26 -1.17 0.54
C LEU A 129 17.44 -1.02 1.50
N ALA A 130 17.48 0.07 2.28
CA ALA A 130 18.53 0.30 3.26
C ALA A 130 18.53 -0.80 4.33
N GLY A 131 17.36 -1.24 4.80
CA GLY A 131 17.22 -2.35 5.73
C GLY A 131 17.79 -3.64 5.16
N THR A 132 17.48 -3.93 3.91
CA THR A 132 18.00 -5.10 3.19
C THR A 132 19.52 -5.04 3.04
N ILE A 133 20.05 -3.93 2.49
CA ILE A 133 21.50 -3.75 2.25
C ILE A 133 22.28 -3.79 3.58
N SER A 134 21.79 -3.13 4.62
CA SER A 134 22.48 -3.07 5.92
C SER A 134 22.60 -4.43 6.61
N PHE A 135 21.69 -5.37 6.33
CA PHE A 135 21.84 -6.74 6.80
C PHE A 135 23.03 -7.42 6.11
N TRP A 136 23.06 -7.39 4.77
CA TRP A 136 24.10 -8.07 3.98
C TRP A 136 25.49 -7.45 4.08
N TRP A 137 25.59 -6.17 4.44
CA TRP A 137 26.88 -5.53 4.71
C TRP A 137 27.43 -5.85 6.10
N ALA A 138 26.59 -6.29 7.03
CA ALA A 138 26.97 -6.58 8.41
C ALA A 138 27.24 -8.07 8.68
N THR A 139 26.99 -8.94 7.69
CA THR A 139 27.20 -10.40 7.72
C THR A 139 28.34 -10.79 6.81
#